data_AF-A0A7X0PDP5-F1
#
_entry.id   AF-A0A7X0PDP5-F1
#
_cell.length_a   1.000
_cell.length_b   1.000
_cell.length_c   1.000
_cell.angle_alpha   90.00
_cell.angle_beta   90.00
_cell.angle_gamma   90.00
#
_symmetry.space_group_name_H-M   'P 1'
#
loop_
_entity.id
_entity.type
_entity.pdbx_description
1 polymer ?
#
loop_
_entity_poly.entity_id
_entity_poly.type
_entity_poly.pdbx_seq_one_letter_code
_entity_poly.pdbx_strand_id
1 'polypeptide(L)'
;MSTLVFMGGLAVLLVAAMAWGGYQRAQRKAEAAQAIVLAHERLDKAHRQWMEAMQVVRSTPRVGLSTPVLTMQALRQEVQALALPRCLEKSRGHFVAGMDAQLEGIVAFIRADMDKEALRAYTTAKTRLMNENFVEFGNKASACPANG
;
A
#
# COMPACT_ATOMS: atom_id res chain seq x y z
N MET A 1 -35.68 -16.36 52.90
CA MET A 1 -34.74 -17.25 52.16
C MET A 1 -34.60 -16.91 50.66
N SER A 2 -35.11 -15.77 50.16
CA SER A 2 -35.07 -15.46 48.72
C SER A 2 -33.93 -14.55 48.25
N THR A 3 -33.16 -13.91 49.14
CA THR A 3 -32.11 -12.94 48.75
C THR A 3 -30.77 -13.58 48.35
N LEU A 4 -30.48 -14.81 48.80
CA LEU A 4 -29.22 -15.49 48.51
C LEU A 4 -29.11 -16.02 47.07
N VAL A 5 -30.23 -16.34 46.41
CA VAL A 5 -30.24 -16.84 45.02
C VAL A 5 -29.96 -15.72 44.02
N PHE A 6 -30.41 -14.50 44.30
CA PHE A 6 -30.20 -13.35 43.40
C PHE A 6 -28.75 -12.85 43.38
N MET A 7 -28.01 -12.94 44.49
CA MET A 7 -26.60 -12.51 44.51
C MET A 7 -25.69 -13.45 43.70
N GLY A 8 -25.96 -14.76 43.68
CA GLY A 8 -25.16 -15.72 42.92
C GLY A 8 -25.25 -15.53 41.39
N GLY A 9 -26.43 -15.23 40.87
CA GLY A 9 -26.63 -15.02 39.43
C GLY A 9 -25.91 -13.77 38.89
N LEU A 10 -25.85 -12.71 39.70
CA LEU A 10 -25.24 -11.44 39.29
C LEU A 10 -23.71 -11.56 39.17
N ALA A 11 -23.07 -12.34 40.02
CA ALA A 11 -21.63 -12.61 39.95
C ALA A 11 -21.22 -13.36 38.66
N VAL A 12 -22.01 -14.36 38.23
CA VAL A 12 -21.74 -15.14 37.00
C VAL A 12 -21.86 -14.26 35.74
N LEU A 13 -22.87 -13.38 35.69
CA LEU A 13 -23.06 -12.47 34.57
C LEU A 13 -21.91 -11.47 34.42
N LEU A 14 -21.37 -10.96 35.53
CA LEU A 14 -20.22 -10.04 35.51
C LEU A 14 -18.96 -10.72 34.96
N VAL A 15 -18.68 -11.97 35.36
CA VAL A 15 -17.53 -12.74 34.85
C VAL A 15 -17.68 -13.02 33.36
N ALA A 16 -18.87 -13.41 32.90
CA ALA A 16 -19.15 -13.64 31.49
C ALA A 16 -18.98 -12.36 30.64
N ALA A 17 -19.46 -11.21 31.14
CA ALA A 17 -19.30 -9.91 30.48
C ALA A 17 -17.82 -9.49 30.39
N MET A 18 -17.02 -9.74 31.43
CA MET A 18 -15.58 -9.47 31.41
C MET A 18 -14.85 -10.38 30.42
N ALA A 19 -15.16 -11.67 30.39
CA ALA A 19 -14.60 -12.62 29.42
C ALA A 19 -14.95 -12.24 27.98
N TRP A 20 -16.21 -11.86 27.73
CA TRP A 20 -16.68 -11.38 26.43
C TRP A 20 -15.96 -10.09 25.99
N GLY A 21 -15.81 -9.13 26.90
CA GLY A 21 -15.08 -7.89 26.63
C GLY A 21 -13.59 -8.09 26.34
N GLY A 22 -12.96 -9.14 26.91
CA GLY A 22 -11.61 -9.56 26.58
C GLY A 22 -11.53 -10.19 25.18
N TYR A 23 -12.45 -11.11 24.89
CA TYR A 23 -12.54 -11.78 23.58
C TYR A 23 -12.74 -10.78 22.43
N GLN A 24 -13.68 -9.84 22.56
CA GLN A 24 -13.90 -8.83 21.52
C GLN A 24 -12.67 -7.96 21.25
N ARG A 25 -11.91 -7.61 22.29
CA ARG A 25 -10.68 -6.83 22.13
C ARG A 25 -9.58 -7.62 21.41
N ALA A 26 -9.46 -8.92 21.70
CA ALA A 26 -8.53 -9.80 20.99
C ALA A 26 -8.91 -9.94 19.51
N GLN A 27 -10.20 -10.15 19.22
CA GLN A 27 -10.69 -10.29 17.85
C GLN A 27 -10.46 -9.03 17.01
N ARG A 28 -10.77 -7.85 17.54
CA ARG A 28 -10.52 -6.57 16.84
C ARG A 28 -9.04 -6.36 16.50
N LYS A 29 -8.13 -6.76 17.39
CA LYS A 29 -6.69 -6.69 17.12
C LYS A 29 -6.25 -7.64 16.02
N ALA A 30 -6.80 -8.86 15.98
CA ALA A 30 -6.53 -9.83 14.93
C ALA A 30 -7.05 -9.37 13.57
N GLU A 31 -8.28 -8.86 13.52
CA GLU A 31 -8.88 -8.29 12.30
C GLU A 31 -8.09 -7.07 11.80
N ALA A 32 -7.69 -6.17 12.70
CA ALA A 32 -6.85 -5.01 12.35
C ALA A 32 -5.47 -5.42 11.81
N ALA A 33 -4.83 -6.41 12.43
CA ALA A 33 -3.56 -6.95 11.95
C ALA A 33 -3.69 -7.58 10.56
N GLN A 34 -4.76 -8.35 10.33
CA GLN A 34 -5.02 -8.97 9.03
C GLN A 34 -5.30 -7.92 7.95
N ALA A 35 -6.02 -6.85 8.28
CA ALA A 35 -6.27 -5.75 7.35
C ALA A 35 -4.97 -5.05 6.93
N ILE A 36 -3.99 -4.90 7.83
CA ILE A 36 -2.67 -4.34 7.52
C ILE A 36 -1.90 -5.25 6.55
N VAL A 37 -1.88 -6.56 6.80
CA VAL A 37 -1.20 -7.53 5.92
C VAL A 37 -1.81 -7.50 4.52
N LEU A 38 -3.14 -7.54 4.41
CA LEU A 38 -3.83 -7.48 3.12
C LEU A 38 -3.57 -6.15 2.39
N ALA A 39 -3.54 -5.04 3.13
CA ALA A 39 -3.22 -3.73 2.56
C ALA A 39 -1.78 -3.68 2.01
N HIS A 40 -0.82 -4.30 2.72
CA HIS A 40 0.56 -4.42 2.26
C HIS A 40 0.65 -5.28 0.99
N GLU A 41 0.00 -6.44 0.95
CA GLU A 41 -0.03 -7.31 -0.24
C GLU A 41 -0.60 -6.62 -1.47
N ARG A 42 -1.63 -5.78 -1.30
CA ARG A 42 -2.21 -4.98 -2.40
C ARG A 42 -1.22 -3.97 -2.95
N LEU A 43 -0.51 -3.25 -2.08
CA LEU A 43 0.55 -2.31 -2.47
C LEU A 43 1.70 -3.02 -3.19
N ASP A 44 2.13 -4.15 -2.65
CA ASP A 44 3.21 -4.97 -3.23
C ASP A 44 2.84 -5.57 -4.59
N LYS A 45 1.58 -6.02 -4.75
CA LYS A 45 1.05 -6.42 -6.05
C LYS A 45 1.08 -5.25 -7.05
N ALA A 46 0.60 -4.07 -6.66
CA ALA A 46 0.61 -2.91 -7.54
C ALA A 46 2.04 -2.49 -7.92
N HIS A 47 3.00 -2.60 -7.01
CA HIS A 47 4.42 -2.39 -7.28
C HIS A 47 4.96 -3.36 -8.33
N ARG A 48 4.67 -4.66 -8.24
CA ARG A 48 5.06 -5.63 -9.28
C ARG A 48 4.46 -5.30 -10.64
N GLN A 49 3.16 -5.02 -10.69
CA GLN A 49 2.46 -4.65 -11.94
C GLN A 49 3.06 -3.39 -12.56
N TRP A 50 3.44 -2.42 -11.73
CA TRP A 50 4.13 -1.23 -12.19
C TRP A 50 5.50 -1.54 -12.81
N MET A 51 6.30 -2.40 -12.16
CA MET A 51 7.61 -2.80 -12.67
C MET A 51 7.51 -3.58 -13.99
N GLU A 52 6.51 -4.43 -14.13
CA GLU A 52 6.19 -5.13 -15.39
C GLU A 52 5.80 -4.13 -16.49
N ALA A 53 4.92 -3.17 -16.20
CA ALA A 53 4.54 -2.12 -17.15
C ALA A 53 5.75 -1.27 -17.58
N MET A 54 6.66 -0.96 -16.65
CA MET A 54 7.92 -0.28 -16.96
C MET A 54 8.82 -1.09 -17.88
N GLN A 55 8.84 -2.42 -17.75
CA GLN A 55 9.60 -3.27 -18.68
C GLN A 55 9.04 -3.17 -20.11
N VAL A 56 7.71 -3.14 -20.26
CA VAL A 56 7.05 -2.94 -21.55
C VAL A 56 7.39 -1.57 -22.14
N VAL A 57 7.34 -0.50 -21.34
CA VAL A 57 7.72 0.85 -21.78
C VAL A 57 9.16 0.87 -22.30
N ARG A 58 10.08 0.21 -21.60
CA ARG A 58 11.51 0.18 -21.97
C ARG A 58 11.78 -0.59 -23.27
N SER A 59 10.95 -1.57 -23.61
CA SER A 59 11.06 -2.35 -24.84
C SER A 59 10.25 -1.77 -26.01
N THR A 60 9.34 -0.83 -25.75
CA THR A 60 8.43 -0.26 -26.75
C THR A 60 9.06 0.94 -27.46
N PRO A 61 9.01 1.03 -28.81
CA PRO A 61 9.48 2.22 -29.53
C PRO A 61 8.61 3.44 -29.24
N ARG A 62 9.18 4.65 -29.37
CA ARG A 62 8.51 5.93 -29.02
C ARG A 62 7.09 6.06 -29.58
N VAL A 63 6.88 5.66 -30.83
CA VAL A 63 5.58 5.73 -31.52
C VAL A 63 4.49 4.83 -30.93
N GLY A 64 4.86 3.79 -30.17
CA GLY A 64 3.94 2.84 -29.55
C GLY A 64 3.71 3.07 -28.05
N LEU A 65 4.30 4.12 -27.46
CA LEU A 65 4.27 4.34 -26.02
C LEU A 65 2.93 4.85 -25.47
N SER A 66 2.00 5.30 -26.32
CA SER A 66 0.69 5.81 -25.88
C SER A 66 -0.09 4.78 -25.07
N THR A 67 -0.18 3.53 -25.56
CA THR A 67 -0.93 2.46 -24.88
C THR A 67 -0.32 2.08 -23.52
N PRO A 68 0.99 1.76 -23.41
CA PRO A 68 1.60 1.47 -22.12
C PRO A 68 1.50 2.62 -21.10
N VAL A 69 1.62 3.88 -21.55
CA VAL A 69 1.49 5.05 -20.67
C VAL A 69 0.09 5.15 -20.06
N LEU A 70 -0.96 4.87 -20.83
CA LEU A 70 -2.33 4.84 -20.31
C LEU A 70 -2.50 3.74 -19.24
N THR A 71 -1.94 2.55 -19.46
CA THR A 71 -1.94 1.47 -18.46
C THR A 71 -1.23 1.89 -17.18
N MET A 72 -0.09 2.57 -17.29
CA MET A 72 0.62 3.09 -16.13
C MET A 72 -0.20 4.17 -15.40
N GLN A 73 -0.81 5.11 -16.12
CA GLN A 73 -1.67 6.12 -15.50
C GLN A 73 -2.85 5.50 -14.74
N ALA A 74 -3.45 4.44 -15.27
CA ALA A 74 -4.49 3.67 -14.58
C ALA A 74 -3.96 3.04 -13.28
N LEU A 75 -2.82 2.34 -13.33
CA LEU A 75 -2.19 1.76 -12.12
C LEU A 75 -1.88 2.82 -11.06
N ARG A 76 -1.42 4.01 -11.48
CA ARG A 76 -1.17 5.15 -10.57
C ARG A 76 -2.45 5.60 -9.88
N GLN A 77 -3.55 5.70 -10.61
CA GLN A 77 -4.86 6.05 -10.03
C GLN A 77 -5.37 4.96 -9.07
N GLU A 78 -5.20 3.68 -9.43
CA GLU A 78 -5.56 2.55 -8.57
C GLU A 78 -4.79 2.59 -7.24
N VAL A 79 -3.47 2.78 -7.30
CA VAL A 79 -2.62 2.90 -6.10
C VAL A 79 -3.06 4.07 -5.23
N GLN A 80 -3.34 5.23 -5.84
CA GLN A 80 -3.82 6.41 -5.12
C GLN A 80 -5.17 6.16 -4.43
N ALA A 81 -6.03 5.36 -5.04
CA ALA A 81 -7.36 5.03 -4.54
C ALA A 81 -7.37 3.90 -3.48
N LEU A 82 -6.24 3.20 -3.26
CA LEU A 82 -6.17 2.16 -2.25
C LEU A 82 -6.50 2.71 -0.86
N ALA A 83 -7.55 2.16 -0.24
CA ALA A 83 -7.83 2.39 1.16
C ALA A 83 -6.77 1.70 2.01
N LEU A 84 -5.94 2.50 2.67
CA LEU A 84 -4.82 2.02 3.48
C LEU A 84 -4.95 2.51 4.92
N PRO A 85 -4.48 1.73 5.91
CA PRO A 85 -4.32 2.23 7.27
C PRO A 85 -3.34 3.41 7.29
N ARG A 86 -3.53 4.34 8.23
CA ARG A 86 -2.74 5.58 8.37
C ARG A 86 -1.22 5.35 8.36
N CYS A 87 -0.77 4.20 8.87
CA CYS A 87 0.66 3.88 8.90
C CYS A 87 1.26 3.65 7.50
N LEU A 88 0.46 3.24 6.50
CA LEU A 88 0.91 2.99 5.12
C LEU A 88 0.65 4.18 4.18
N GLU A 89 -0.07 5.21 4.63
CA GLU A 89 -0.39 6.42 3.86
C GLU A 89 0.86 7.13 3.32
N LYS A 90 1.88 7.29 4.18
CA LYS A 90 3.15 7.90 3.77
C LYS A 90 3.84 7.09 2.67
N SER A 91 3.77 5.77 2.74
CA SER A 91 4.34 4.90 1.72
C SER A 91 3.61 5.04 0.39
N ARG A 92 2.27 4.98 0.40
CA ARG A 92 1.48 5.25 -0.81
C ARG A 92 1.87 6.59 -1.43
N GLY A 93 2.03 7.63 -0.61
CA GLY A 93 2.48 8.95 -1.07
C GLY A 93 3.83 8.90 -1.79
N HIS A 94 4.84 8.23 -1.22
CA HIS A 94 6.15 8.07 -1.86
C HIS A 94 6.08 7.22 -3.14
N PHE A 95 5.28 6.15 -3.14
CA PHE A 95 5.13 5.29 -4.30
C PHE A 95 4.47 6.04 -5.45
N VAL A 96 3.36 6.75 -5.20
CA VAL A 96 2.67 7.59 -6.19
C VAL A 96 3.59 8.70 -6.71
N ALA A 97 4.37 9.35 -5.85
CA ALA A 97 5.34 10.37 -6.29
C ALA A 97 6.43 9.77 -7.20
N GLY A 98 6.86 8.53 -6.94
CA GLY A 98 7.77 7.78 -7.82
C GLY A 98 7.13 7.47 -9.18
N MET A 99 5.86 7.05 -9.17
CA MET A 99 5.08 6.80 -10.39
C MET A 99 4.92 8.06 -11.24
N ASP A 100 4.59 9.18 -10.61
CA ASP A 100 4.42 10.48 -11.27
C ASP A 100 5.71 10.95 -11.94
N ALA A 101 6.84 10.84 -11.25
CA ALA A 101 8.14 11.18 -11.83
C ALA A 101 8.48 10.30 -13.05
N GLN A 102 8.25 9.00 -12.97
CA GLN A 102 8.52 8.10 -14.11
C GLN A 102 7.63 8.43 -15.31
N LEU A 103 6.34 8.70 -15.09
CA LEU A 103 5.41 9.13 -16.14
C LEU A 103 5.85 10.44 -16.78
N GLU A 104 6.28 11.42 -16.00
CA GLU A 104 6.81 12.69 -16.50
C GLU A 104 8.01 12.47 -17.44
N GLY A 105 8.97 11.63 -17.02
CA GLY A 105 10.12 11.28 -17.85
C GLY A 105 9.74 10.59 -19.16
N ILE A 106 8.77 9.67 -19.12
CA ILE A 106 8.27 8.98 -20.33
C ILE A 106 7.59 9.99 -21.27
N VAL A 107 6.77 10.90 -20.75
CA VAL A 107 6.09 11.93 -21.55
C VAL A 107 7.10 12.88 -22.19
N ALA A 108 8.13 13.33 -21.46
CA ALA A 108 9.21 14.14 -22.01
C ALA A 108 9.96 13.41 -23.13
N PHE A 109 10.22 12.11 -22.96
CA PHE A 109 10.80 11.29 -24.01
C PHE A 109 9.90 11.18 -25.26
N ILE A 110 8.58 11.03 -25.09
CA ILE A 110 7.62 10.98 -26.20
C ILE A 110 7.64 12.30 -26.99
N ARG A 111 7.71 13.44 -26.28
CA ARG A 111 7.77 14.78 -26.88
C ARG A 111 9.10 15.11 -27.59
N ALA A 112 10.07 14.21 -27.52
CA ALA A 112 11.43 14.41 -28.00
C ALA A 112 12.23 15.48 -27.24
N ASP A 113 11.77 15.89 -26.06
CA ASP A 113 12.51 16.75 -25.14
C ASP A 113 13.70 15.99 -24.51
N MET A 114 13.71 14.67 -24.62
CA MET A 114 14.75 13.77 -24.13
C MET A 114 15.06 12.66 -25.15
N ASP A 115 16.34 12.30 -25.27
CA ASP A 115 16.77 11.10 -25.98
C ASP A 115 16.64 9.83 -25.10
N LYS A 116 16.97 8.66 -25.66
CA LYS A 116 16.85 7.38 -24.94
C LYS A 116 17.84 7.26 -23.78
N GLU A 117 19.01 7.86 -23.87
CA GLU A 117 20.04 7.80 -22.83
C GLU A 117 19.66 8.71 -21.66
N ALA A 118 19.18 9.92 -21.95
CA ALA A 118 18.59 10.83 -20.98
C ALA A 118 17.38 10.19 -20.28
N LEU A 119 16.48 9.51 -21.01
CA LEU A 119 15.37 8.78 -20.41
C LEU A 119 15.86 7.67 -19.48
N ARG A 120 16.87 6.89 -19.88
CA ARG A 120 17.44 5.82 -19.04
C ARG A 120 18.08 6.39 -17.78
N ALA A 121 18.83 7.48 -17.88
CA ALA A 121 19.45 8.13 -16.72
C ALA A 121 18.38 8.69 -15.77
N TYR A 122 17.38 9.38 -16.31
CA TYR A 122 16.27 9.95 -15.55
C TYR A 122 15.43 8.87 -14.84
N THR A 123 15.04 7.83 -15.58
CA THR A 123 14.28 6.70 -15.03
C THR A 123 15.10 5.92 -14.01
N THR A 124 16.40 5.73 -14.21
CA THR A 124 17.26 4.99 -13.25
C THR A 124 17.45 5.77 -11.94
N ALA A 125 17.73 7.07 -12.01
CA ALA A 125 17.88 7.91 -10.82
C ALA A 125 16.58 7.95 -9.99
N LYS A 126 15.42 8.11 -10.65
CA LYS A 126 14.12 8.11 -9.99
C LYS A 126 13.66 6.72 -9.54
N THR A 127 14.00 5.65 -10.27
CA THR A 127 13.75 4.26 -9.83
C THR A 127 14.55 3.94 -8.58
N ARG A 128 15.78 4.46 -8.45
CA ARG A 128 16.57 4.30 -7.23
C ARG A 128 15.87 4.95 -6.03
N LEU A 129 15.39 6.19 -6.18
CA LEU A 129 14.60 6.86 -5.14
C LEU A 129 13.32 6.08 -4.81
N MET A 130 12.64 5.52 -5.82
CA MET A 130 11.44 4.71 -5.61
C MET A 130 11.75 3.42 -4.84
N ASN A 131 12.80 2.70 -5.23
CA ASN A 131 13.23 1.47 -4.57
C ASN A 131 13.74 1.71 -3.14
N GLU A 132 14.51 2.77 -2.90
CA GLU A 132 14.96 3.13 -1.55
C GLU A 132 13.75 3.41 -0.64
N ASN A 133 12.77 4.19 -1.13
CA ASN A 133 11.53 4.43 -0.42
C ASN A 133 10.68 3.15 -0.24
N PHE A 134 10.70 2.23 -1.20
CA PHE A 134 9.95 0.97 -1.14
C PHE A 134 10.57 -0.04 -0.18
N VAL A 135 11.91 -0.13 -0.12
CA VAL A 135 12.62 -0.95 0.88
C VAL A 135 12.40 -0.38 2.28
N GLU A 136 12.49 0.94 2.43
CA GLU A 136 12.14 1.61 3.69
C GLU A 136 10.68 1.34 4.07
N PHE A 137 9.77 1.27 3.09
CA PHE A 137 8.39 0.89 3.30
C PHE A 137 8.23 -0.55 3.79
N GLY A 138 8.88 -1.54 3.16
CA GLY A 138 8.82 -2.93 3.61
C GLY A 138 9.23 -3.08 5.07
N ASN A 139 10.29 -2.35 5.45
CA ASN A 139 10.78 -2.30 6.83
C ASN A 139 9.84 -1.57 7.81
N LYS A 140 9.06 -0.60 7.34
CA LYS A 140 8.09 0.15 8.16
C LYS A 140 6.71 -0.50 8.22
N ALA A 141 6.33 -1.27 7.20
CA ALA A 141 5.06 -2.01 7.18
C ALA A 141 5.04 -3.09 8.27
N SER A 142 6.17 -3.77 8.50
CA SER A 142 6.33 -4.70 9.63
C SER A 142 6.31 -4.00 11.00
N ALA A 143 6.54 -2.68 11.04
CA ALA A 143 6.50 -1.85 12.23
C ALA A 143 5.12 -1.19 12.48
N CYS A 144 4.10 -1.41 11.62
CA CYS A 144 2.75 -0.89 11.85
C CYS A 144 2.11 -1.62 13.05
N PRO A 145 1.93 -0.97 14.21
CA PRO A 145 1.19 -1.60 15.29
C PRO A 145 -0.28 -1.77 14.88
N ALA A 146 -0.90 -2.89 15.25
CA ALA A 146 -2.33 -3.13 15.07
C ALA A 146 -3.23 -2.13 15.83
N ASN A 147 -2.63 -1.25 16.63
CA ASN A 147 -3.28 -0.15 17.33
C ASN A 147 -3.13 1.13 16.49
N GLY A 148 -3.80 1.18 15.34
CA GLY A 148 -3.87 2.38 14.49
C GLY A 148 -4.87 3.41 15.01
#